data_AF-A0A842QKM2-F1
#
_entry.id   AF-A0A842QKM2-F1
#
_cell.length_a   1.000
_cell.length_b   1.000
_cell.length_c   1.000
_cell.angle_alpha   90.00
_cell.angle_beta   90.00
_cell.angle_gamma   90.00
#
_symmetry.space_group_name_H-M   'P 1'
#
loop_
_entity.id
_entity.type
_entity.pdbx_description
1 polymer ?
#
loop_
_entity_poly.entity_id
_entity_poly.type
_entity_poly.pdbx_seq_one_letter_code
_entity_poly.pdbx_strand_id
1 'polypeptide(L)'
;MADERHSAVHLVDRESRRIVVTDEAVTLGFPLNAMPNPLYSGMLNAVDMLDDDVDIFRGIWRSNIMKPTLVTFDRDKPFPVNTATKIVRLTLKDDVIAERIDDLEGNLLEMFGQPFEDTMDDRISLYRNLYLEETLIDRFRFGIAEMYGDRSYQNIRKNPRVTLHFSWPTNGSPPWLSYEISCIAEIVEQETPFYRFMRMMRQIFSREFLELRDEEYPCAYRLWISDVREKTLGSQRGFVPRDQ
;
A
#
# COMPACT_ATOMS: atom_id res chain seq x y z
N MET A 1 26.93 -21.93 -6.91
CA MET A 1 25.77 -21.42 -6.17
C MET A 1 26.12 -20.01 -5.75
N ALA A 2 25.54 -19.01 -6.42
CA ALA A 2 25.82 -17.61 -6.11
C ALA A 2 25.00 -17.24 -4.87
N ASP A 3 25.69 -16.71 -3.87
CA ASP A 3 25.11 -16.18 -2.63
C ASP A 3 24.01 -15.16 -2.99
N GLU A 4 22.75 -15.48 -2.69
CA GLU A 4 21.64 -14.57 -2.99
C GLU A 4 21.77 -13.34 -2.08
N ARG A 5 22.18 -12.22 -2.67
CA ARG A 5 22.38 -10.95 -1.97
C ARG A 5 21.01 -10.33 -1.68
N HIS A 6 20.61 -10.34 -0.41
CA HIS A 6 19.36 -9.73 0.05
C HIS A 6 19.65 -8.43 0.80
N SER A 7 19.06 -7.34 0.33
CA SER A 7 19.02 -6.09 1.08
C SER A 7 17.82 -6.14 2.02
N ALA A 8 18.03 -5.89 3.31
CA ALA A 8 16.98 -5.95 4.32
C ALA A 8 16.81 -4.60 5.03
N VAL A 9 15.59 -4.30 5.47
CA VAL A 9 15.32 -3.21 6.41
C VAL A 9 15.74 -3.69 7.79
N HIS A 10 16.65 -2.96 8.44
CA HIS A 10 17.19 -3.36 9.74
C HIS A 10 16.50 -2.66 10.91
N LEU A 11 16.14 -1.40 10.72
CA LEU A 11 15.54 -0.60 11.78
C LEU A 11 14.66 0.48 11.18
N VAL A 12 13.47 0.63 11.75
CA VAL A 12 12.61 1.80 11.55
C VAL A 12 12.51 2.49 12.89
N ASP A 13 13.27 3.58 13.04
CA ASP A 13 13.31 4.37 14.25
C ASP A 13 12.35 5.54 14.11
N ARG A 14 11.21 5.44 14.80
CA ARG A 14 10.17 6.48 14.80
C ARG A 14 10.56 7.71 15.62
N GLU A 15 11.41 7.55 16.63
CA GLU A 15 11.84 8.65 17.50
C GLU A 15 12.83 9.55 16.75
N SER A 16 13.83 8.95 16.10
CA SER A 16 14.77 9.69 15.27
C SER A 16 14.26 9.98 13.85
N ARG A 17 13.08 9.45 13.48
CA ARG A 17 12.45 9.54 12.16
C ARG A 17 13.37 9.05 11.04
N ARG A 18 13.91 7.85 11.20
CA ARG A 18 14.85 7.25 10.25
C ARG A 18 14.52 5.81 9.92
N ILE A 19 14.76 5.45 8.67
CA ILE A 19 14.75 4.08 8.17
C ILE A 19 16.20 3.70 7.88
N VAL A 20 16.65 2.57 8.41
CA VAL A 20 18.01 2.06 8.23
C VAL A 20 17.96 0.78 7.42
N VAL A 21 18.69 0.78 6.30
CA VAL A 21 18.80 -0.36 5.37
C VAL A 21 20.27 -0.74 5.27
N THR A 22 20.56 -2.04 5.27
CA THR A 22 21.91 -2.52 4.94
C THR A 22 21.87 -3.11 3.55
N ASP A 23 22.77 -2.62 2.70
CA ASP A 23 22.96 -3.09 1.33
C ASP A 23 24.45 -3.43 1.17
N GLU A 24 24.78 -4.70 0.91
CA GLU A 24 26.15 -5.16 0.59
C GLU A 24 27.27 -4.54 1.46
N ALA A 25 27.07 -4.54 2.79
CA ALA A 25 27.97 -3.98 3.83
C ALA A 25 27.97 -2.44 4.01
N VAL A 26 27.10 -1.71 3.31
CA VAL A 26 26.86 -0.28 3.53
C VAL A 26 25.53 -0.08 4.25
N THR A 27 25.56 0.64 5.37
CA THR A 27 24.35 1.09 6.07
C THR A 27 23.91 2.43 5.51
N LEU A 28 22.71 2.46 4.95
CA LEU A 28 22.07 3.65 4.42
C LEU A 28 20.95 4.09 5.37
N GLY A 29 20.91 5.39 5.67
CA GLY A 29 19.86 6.01 6.45
C GLY A 29 18.97 6.87 5.58
N PHE A 30 17.66 6.69 5.70
CA PHE A 30 16.64 7.45 4.99
C PHE A 30 15.73 8.16 6.00
N PRO A 31 15.18 9.34 5.69
CA PRO A 31 14.16 9.96 6.53
C PRO A 31 12.89 9.10 6.54
N LEU A 32 12.15 9.15 7.65
CA LEU A 32 10.81 8.59 7.81
C LEU A 32 9.78 9.72 7.83
N ASN A 33 8.97 9.80 6.79
CA ASN A 33 7.99 10.88 6.59
C ASN A 33 6.56 10.35 6.67
N ALA A 34 5.64 11.24 7.08
CA ALA A 34 4.23 10.91 7.06
C ALA A 34 3.67 11.05 5.64
N MET A 35 2.61 10.29 5.37
CA MET A 35 1.81 10.41 4.16
C MET A 35 1.21 11.81 4.02
N PRO A 36 1.15 12.40 2.81
CA PRO A 36 0.48 13.67 2.58
C PRO A 36 -0.98 13.63 3.00
N ASN A 37 -1.46 14.69 3.66
CA ASN A 37 -2.87 14.81 4.06
C ASN A 37 -3.85 14.58 2.90
N PRO A 38 -3.65 15.17 1.69
CA PRO A 38 -4.61 14.97 0.60
C PRO A 38 -4.70 13.52 0.13
N LEU A 39 -3.57 12.81 0.09
CA LEU A 39 -3.55 11.39 -0.25
C LEU A 39 -4.21 10.54 0.84
N TYR A 40 -3.83 10.78 2.10
CA TYR A 40 -4.36 10.08 3.25
C TYR A 40 -5.89 10.23 3.35
N SER A 41 -6.39 11.47 3.33
CA SER A 41 -7.83 11.74 3.37
C SER A 41 -8.56 11.22 2.14
N GLY A 42 -7.95 11.29 0.95
CA GLY A 42 -8.53 10.72 -0.25
C GLY A 42 -8.66 9.19 -0.16
N MET A 43 -7.67 8.51 0.42
CA MET A 43 -7.71 7.05 0.61
C MET A 43 -8.74 6.66 1.67
N LEU A 44 -8.80 7.38 2.79
CA LEU A 44 -9.77 7.15 3.84
C LEU A 44 -11.21 7.30 3.32
N ASN A 45 -11.48 8.40 2.61
CA ASN A 45 -12.80 8.73 2.08
C ASN A 45 -13.15 7.95 0.80
N ALA A 46 -12.26 7.10 0.28
CA ALA A 46 -12.53 6.33 -0.95
C ALA A 46 -13.75 5.40 -0.80
N VAL A 47 -14.19 5.12 0.43
CA VAL A 47 -15.35 4.28 0.78
C VAL A 47 -16.54 5.11 1.26
N ASP A 48 -16.30 6.31 1.76
CA ASP A 48 -17.35 7.18 2.32
C ASP A 48 -17.97 8.12 1.28
N MET A 49 -17.34 8.31 0.12
CA MET A 49 -17.87 9.15 -0.97
C MET A 49 -18.92 8.45 -1.86
N LEU A 50 -19.48 7.31 -1.42
CA LEU A 50 -20.31 6.44 -2.27
C LEU A 50 -21.59 6.07 -1.51
N ASP A 51 -22.73 6.47 -2.07
CA ASP A 51 -24.07 6.40 -1.43
C ASP A 51 -24.81 5.05 -1.66
N ASP A 52 -24.28 4.14 -2.50
CA ASP A 52 -24.87 2.84 -2.84
C ASP A 52 -23.80 1.71 -2.71
N ASP A 53 -24.15 0.57 -2.10
CA ASP A 53 -23.26 -0.57 -1.83
C ASP A 53 -22.62 -1.15 -3.11
N VAL A 54 -23.35 -1.11 -4.24
CA VAL A 54 -22.83 -1.50 -5.56
C VAL A 54 -21.75 -0.52 -6.04
N ASP A 55 -21.93 0.76 -5.73
CA ASP A 55 -20.99 1.81 -6.09
C ASP A 55 -19.82 1.89 -5.11
N ILE A 56 -19.97 1.51 -3.84
CA ILE A 56 -18.88 1.33 -2.86
C ILE A 56 -17.93 0.22 -3.32
N PHE A 57 -18.45 -0.96 -3.66
CA PHE A 57 -17.62 -2.06 -4.16
C PHE A 57 -16.89 -1.64 -5.44
N ARG A 58 -17.61 -1.02 -6.39
CA ARG A 58 -17.00 -0.49 -7.62
C ARG A 58 -16.01 0.63 -7.32
N GLY A 59 -16.23 1.48 -6.32
CA GLY A 59 -15.36 2.58 -5.96
C GLY A 59 -14.08 2.08 -5.31
N ILE A 60 -14.14 1.14 -4.38
CA ILE A 60 -12.94 0.51 -3.81
C ILE A 60 -12.13 -0.21 -4.90
N TRP A 61 -12.81 -0.92 -5.81
CA TRP A 61 -12.16 -1.65 -6.89
C TRP A 61 -11.78 -0.81 -8.11
N ARG A 62 -12.41 0.33 -8.38
CA ARG A 62 -12.08 1.22 -9.52
C ARG A 62 -11.34 2.47 -9.10
N SER A 63 -11.23 2.75 -7.80
CA SER A 63 -10.55 3.95 -7.33
C SER A 63 -9.08 3.88 -7.69
N ASN A 64 -8.67 4.84 -8.52
CA ASN A 64 -7.28 5.00 -8.93
C ASN A 64 -6.40 5.42 -7.75
N ILE A 65 -6.97 5.98 -6.66
CA ILE A 65 -6.19 6.44 -5.51
C ILE A 65 -5.53 5.29 -4.74
N MET A 66 -6.16 4.10 -4.74
CA MET A 66 -5.62 2.89 -4.10
C MET A 66 -4.72 2.08 -5.05
N LYS A 67 -4.58 2.51 -6.30
CA LYS A 67 -3.90 1.77 -7.36
C LYS A 67 -2.73 2.56 -7.96
N PRO A 68 -1.75 2.99 -7.16
CA PRO A 68 -0.58 3.67 -7.69
C PRO A 68 0.22 2.75 -8.62
N THR A 69 1.04 3.39 -9.44
CA THR A 69 2.12 2.68 -10.14
C THR A 69 3.28 2.49 -9.18
N LEU A 70 3.58 1.23 -8.85
CA LEU A 70 4.81 0.85 -8.16
C LEU A 70 5.96 0.81 -9.17
N VAL A 71 7.04 1.51 -8.86
CA VAL A 71 8.28 1.53 -9.60
C VAL A 71 9.36 0.84 -8.78
N THR A 72 10.00 -0.15 -9.39
CA THR A 72 11.11 -0.93 -8.81
C THR A 72 12.29 -0.89 -9.77
N PHE A 73 13.49 -1.19 -9.26
CA PHE A 73 14.73 -1.05 -10.04
C PHE A 73 15.47 -2.39 -10.16
N ASP A 74 15.69 -2.85 -11.38
CA ASP A 74 16.64 -3.93 -11.69
C ASP A 74 17.94 -3.33 -12.24
N ARG A 75 18.95 -3.26 -11.37
CA ARG A 75 20.27 -2.70 -11.70
C ARG A 75 21.03 -3.50 -12.77
N ASP A 76 20.61 -4.73 -13.04
CA ASP A 76 21.29 -5.63 -13.98
C ASP A 76 20.87 -5.38 -15.45
N LYS A 77 19.93 -4.46 -15.71
CA LYS A 77 19.40 -4.19 -17.06
C LYS A 77 19.74 -2.78 -17.58
N PRO A 78 19.93 -2.63 -18.92
CA PRO A 78 20.16 -1.31 -19.55
C PRO A 78 19.03 -0.30 -19.29
N PHE A 79 17.79 -0.78 -19.20
CA PHE A 79 16.63 -0.01 -18.78
C PHE A 79 16.14 -0.59 -17.44
N PRO A 80 16.61 -0.03 -16.30
CA PRO A 80 16.47 -0.68 -15.00
C PRO A 80 15.07 -0.49 -14.38
N VAL A 81 14.20 0.29 -15.00
CA VAL A 81 12.89 0.64 -14.45
C VAL A 81 11.87 -0.46 -14.76
N ASN A 82 11.25 -0.99 -13.71
CA ASN A 82 10.09 -1.88 -13.81
C ASN A 82 8.89 -1.23 -13.14
N THR A 83 7.76 -1.17 -13.84
CA THR A 83 6.51 -0.57 -13.35
C THR A 83 5.41 -1.60 -13.25
N ALA A 84 4.64 -1.59 -12.17
CA ALA A 84 3.45 -2.40 -12.01
C ALA A 84 2.38 -1.63 -11.24
N THR A 85 1.13 -1.72 -11.66
CA THR A 85 0.02 -1.25 -10.82
C THR A 85 -0.14 -2.21 -9.65
N LYS A 86 -0.13 -1.67 -8.43
CA LYS A 86 -0.36 -2.45 -7.21
C LYS A 86 -1.51 -1.85 -6.41
N ILE A 87 -2.25 -2.68 -5.70
CA ILE A 87 -3.26 -2.22 -4.75
C ILE A 87 -2.56 -1.91 -3.44
N VAL A 88 -2.64 -0.66 -3.02
CA VAL A 88 -2.04 -0.14 -1.80
C VAL A 88 -3.13 0.11 -0.77
N ARG A 89 -2.87 -0.23 0.49
CA ARG A 89 -3.78 0.00 1.62
C ARG A 89 -3.14 0.88 2.68
N LEU A 90 -3.99 1.65 3.37
CA LEU A 90 -3.66 2.13 4.71
C LEU A 90 -3.52 0.93 5.64
N THR A 91 -2.67 1.04 6.64
CA THR A 91 -2.45 -0.05 7.61
C THR A 91 -2.61 0.49 9.01
N LEU A 92 -3.10 -0.34 9.92
CA LEU A 92 -3.05 -0.03 11.35
C LEU A 92 -1.59 -0.11 11.85
N LYS A 93 -1.35 0.47 13.03
CA LYS A 93 -0.08 0.27 13.76
C LYS A 93 0.10 -1.20 14.14
N ASP A 94 1.36 -1.63 14.29
CA ASP A 94 1.68 -3.04 14.50
C ASP A 94 1.08 -3.63 15.78
N ASP A 95 1.04 -2.85 16.86
CA ASP A 95 0.41 -3.21 18.14
C ASP A 95 -1.11 -3.41 17.97
N VAL A 96 -1.77 -2.49 17.27
CA VAL A 96 -3.20 -2.58 16.97
C VAL A 96 -3.51 -3.79 16.08
N ILE A 97 -2.67 -4.06 15.07
CA ILE A 97 -2.84 -5.25 14.22
C ILE A 97 -2.72 -6.51 15.08
N ALA A 98 -1.67 -6.60 15.91
CA ALA A 98 -1.43 -7.77 16.74
C ALA A 98 -2.58 -8.05 17.72
N GLU A 99 -3.20 -7.00 18.26
CA GLU A 99 -4.36 -7.11 19.16
C GLU A 99 -5.63 -7.57 18.44
N ARG A 100 -5.88 -7.09 17.21
CA ARG A 100 -7.18 -7.24 16.53
C ARG A 100 -7.23 -8.34 15.47
N ILE A 101 -6.09 -8.88 15.03
CA ILE A 101 -6.06 -9.73 13.83
C ILE A 101 -6.90 -11.00 13.94
N ASP A 102 -6.91 -11.65 15.11
CA ASP A 102 -7.67 -12.88 15.31
C ASP A 102 -9.19 -12.63 15.21
N ASP A 103 -9.68 -11.54 15.81
CA ASP A 103 -11.09 -11.13 15.73
C ASP A 103 -11.49 -10.74 14.30
N LEU A 104 -10.61 -10.03 13.59
CA LEU A 104 -10.84 -9.61 12.20
C LEU A 104 -10.93 -10.81 11.25
N GLU A 105 -10.05 -11.81 11.42
CA GLU A 105 -10.11 -13.05 10.65
C GLU A 105 -11.34 -13.89 11.02
N GLY A 106 -11.75 -13.90 12.30
CA GLY A 106 -13.00 -14.54 12.76
C GLY A 106 -14.23 -13.96 12.07
N ASN A 107 -14.38 -12.63 12.07
CA ASN A 107 -15.49 -11.94 11.40
C ASN A 107 -15.52 -12.24 9.89
N LEU A 108 -14.35 -12.24 9.24
CA LEU A 108 -14.27 -12.55 7.82
C LEU A 108 -14.64 -14.01 7.53
N LEU A 109 -14.26 -14.96 8.40
CA LEU A 109 -14.58 -16.37 8.28
C LEU A 109 -16.09 -16.62 8.32
N GLU A 110 -16.82 -15.92 9.21
CA GLU A 110 -18.28 -16.01 9.29
C GLU A 110 -18.95 -15.63 7.96
N MET A 111 -18.46 -14.58 7.30
CA MET A 111 -18.97 -14.12 6.00
C MET A 111 -18.73 -15.12 4.86
N PHE A 112 -17.69 -15.95 4.96
CA PHE A 112 -17.42 -16.96 3.93
C PHE A 112 -18.32 -18.19 4.02
N GLY A 113 -19.05 -18.36 5.12
CA GLY A 113 -20.10 -19.36 5.24
C GLY A 113 -21.39 -19.02 4.48
N GLN A 114 -21.46 -17.84 3.87
CA GLN A 114 -22.66 -17.29 3.23
C GLN A 114 -22.38 -16.84 1.78
N PRO A 115 -23.41 -16.67 0.93
CA PRO A 115 -23.23 -16.10 -0.41
C PRO A 115 -22.56 -14.72 -0.35
N PHE A 116 -21.67 -14.46 -1.31
CA PHE A 116 -20.88 -13.22 -1.32
C PHE A 116 -21.76 -11.97 -1.42
N GLU A 117 -22.81 -12.04 -2.25
CA GLU A 117 -23.77 -10.95 -2.43
C GLU A 117 -24.51 -10.61 -1.13
N ASP A 118 -24.81 -11.61 -0.30
CA ASP A 118 -25.56 -11.44 0.95
C ASP A 118 -24.69 -10.87 2.08
N THR A 119 -23.36 -10.91 1.94
CA THR A 119 -22.40 -10.42 2.95
C THR A 119 -21.73 -9.11 2.57
N MET A 120 -22.19 -8.45 1.50
CA MET A 120 -21.56 -7.23 1.01
C MET A 120 -21.58 -6.11 2.06
N ASP A 121 -22.73 -5.89 2.70
CA ASP A 121 -22.91 -4.83 3.70
C ASP A 121 -22.02 -5.07 4.93
N ASP A 122 -21.90 -6.33 5.35
CA ASP A 122 -21.03 -6.74 6.45
C ASP A 122 -19.54 -6.54 6.10
N ARG A 123 -19.13 -6.85 4.86
CA ARG A 123 -17.77 -6.62 4.36
C ARG A 123 -17.44 -5.14 4.29
N ILE A 124 -18.36 -4.31 3.79
CA ILE A 124 -18.23 -2.85 3.77
C ILE A 124 -18.14 -2.31 5.20
N SER A 125 -18.99 -2.79 6.10
CA SER A 125 -19.01 -2.38 7.50
C SER A 125 -17.71 -2.76 8.21
N LEU A 126 -17.22 -3.98 8.02
CA LEU A 126 -15.93 -4.43 8.54
C LEU A 126 -14.80 -3.53 8.03
N TYR A 127 -14.78 -3.23 6.72
CA TYR A 127 -13.76 -2.35 6.14
C TYR A 127 -13.83 -0.92 6.70
N ARG A 128 -15.02 -0.34 6.85
CA ARG A 128 -15.20 0.99 7.46
C ARG A 128 -14.74 1.01 8.91
N ASN A 129 -15.12 -0.03 9.68
CA ASN A 129 -14.78 -0.15 11.10
C ASN A 129 -13.27 -0.19 11.35
N LEU A 130 -12.48 -0.71 10.42
CA LEU A 130 -11.03 -0.68 10.49
C LEU A 130 -10.47 0.76 10.56
N TYR A 131 -11.13 1.71 9.91
CA TYR A 131 -10.62 3.08 9.76
C TYR A 131 -11.43 4.15 10.51
N LEU A 132 -12.44 3.75 11.30
CA LEU A 132 -13.21 4.67 12.14
C LEU A 132 -12.32 5.48 13.10
N GLU A 133 -11.38 4.80 13.75
CA GLU A 133 -10.44 5.42 14.67
C GLU A 133 -9.12 5.77 13.96
N GLU A 134 -9.07 6.93 13.31
CA GLU A 134 -7.90 7.39 12.55
C GLU A 134 -6.57 7.34 13.32
N THR A 135 -6.62 7.50 14.65
CA THR A 135 -5.42 7.46 15.51
C THR A 135 -4.72 6.10 15.55
N LEU A 136 -5.41 5.03 15.14
CA LEU A 136 -4.89 3.67 15.04
C LEU A 136 -4.16 3.41 13.72
N ILE A 137 -4.33 4.30 12.73
CA ILE A 137 -3.72 4.17 11.41
C ILE A 137 -2.26 4.62 11.46
N ASP A 138 -1.37 3.83 10.86
CA ASP A 138 0.03 4.19 10.72
C ASP A 138 0.26 5.09 9.51
N ARG A 139 0.47 6.38 9.77
CA ARG A 139 0.66 7.40 8.72
C ARG A 139 2.03 7.35 8.05
N PHE A 140 2.95 6.51 8.51
CA PHE A 140 4.34 6.45 8.02
C PHE A 140 4.58 5.35 6.99
N ARG A 141 3.57 4.53 6.68
CA ARG A 141 3.72 3.42 5.75
C ARG A 141 2.46 3.13 4.97
N PHE A 142 2.65 2.31 3.93
CA PHE A 142 1.58 1.62 3.24
C PHE A 142 1.74 0.10 3.33
N GLY A 143 0.64 -0.62 3.09
CA GLY A 143 0.62 -2.08 2.96
C GLY A 143 0.28 -2.54 1.54
N ILE A 144 0.94 -3.60 1.09
CA ILE A 144 0.63 -4.31 -0.17
C ILE A 144 0.69 -5.82 0.09
N ALA A 145 -0.29 -6.58 -0.41
CA ALA A 145 -0.16 -8.03 -0.55
C ALA A 145 0.55 -8.35 -1.87
N GLU A 146 1.70 -9.04 -1.84
CA GLU A 146 2.36 -9.51 -3.07
C GLU A 146 1.73 -10.83 -3.50
N MET A 147 1.13 -10.87 -4.67
CA MET A 147 0.36 -12.03 -5.10
C MET A 147 1.18 -13.03 -5.91
N TYR A 148 2.15 -12.57 -6.68
CA TYR A 148 2.71 -13.38 -7.77
C TYR A 148 4.20 -13.69 -7.63
N GLY A 149 4.92 -13.05 -6.70
CA GLY A 149 6.36 -13.29 -6.55
C GLY A 149 7.19 -12.89 -7.78
N ASP A 150 6.59 -12.04 -8.63
CA ASP A 150 7.07 -11.68 -9.96
C ASP A 150 8.23 -10.69 -9.92
N ARG A 151 8.46 -10.02 -11.06
CA ARG A 151 9.51 -9.04 -11.27
C ARG A 151 9.69 -8.01 -10.16
N SER A 152 8.60 -7.42 -9.66
CA SER A 152 8.68 -6.43 -8.58
C SER A 152 9.22 -7.03 -7.28
N TYR A 153 8.80 -8.26 -6.95
CA TYR A 153 9.30 -8.99 -5.78
C TYR A 153 10.80 -9.29 -5.90
N GLN A 154 11.23 -9.81 -7.05
CA GLN A 154 12.64 -10.09 -7.31
C GLN A 154 13.51 -8.83 -7.24
N ASN A 155 13.00 -7.70 -7.76
CA ASN A 155 13.69 -6.42 -7.68
C ASN A 155 13.78 -5.90 -6.23
N ILE A 156 12.71 -6.01 -5.44
CA ILE A 156 12.66 -5.54 -4.04
C ILE A 156 13.63 -6.34 -3.16
N ARG A 157 13.71 -7.67 -3.33
CA ARG A 157 14.69 -8.51 -2.60
C ARG A 157 16.13 -8.04 -2.77
N LYS A 158 16.46 -7.56 -3.98
CA LYS A 158 17.79 -7.04 -4.31
C LYS A 158 17.97 -5.55 -3.99
N ASN A 159 16.89 -4.77 -3.97
CA ASN A 159 16.93 -3.33 -3.79
C ASN A 159 15.58 -2.84 -3.23
N PRO A 160 15.50 -2.50 -1.93
CA PRO A 160 14.25 -2.23 -1.25
C PRO A 160 13.73 -0.82 -1.58
N ARG A 161 14.49 0.00 -2.30
CA ARG A 161 14.00 1.33 -2.71
C ARG A 161 12.98 1.19 -3.81
N VAL A 162 11.80 1.74 -3.56
CA VAL A 162 10.69 1.77 -4.51
C VAL A 162 10.11 3.16 -4.58
N THR A 163 9.38 3.44 -5.65
CA THR A 163 8.60 4.67 -5.79
C THR A 163 7.16 4.32 -6.10
N LEU A 164 6.23 4.94 -5.38
CA LEU A 164 4.81 4.90 -5.71
C LEU A 164 4.45 6.19 -6.45
N HIS A 165 3.80 6.07 -7.59
CA HIS A 165 3.20 7.20 -8.28
C HIS A 165 1.67 7.12 -8.15
N PHE A 166 1.11 8.05 -7.37
CA PHE A 166 -0.32 8.22 -7.19
C PHE A 166 -0.84 9.30 -8.14
N SER A 167 -2.00 9.05 -8.73
CA SER A 167 -2.62 9.93 -9.72
C SER A 167 -4.13 9.68 -9.70
N TRP A 168 -4.93 10.67 -9.29
CA TRP A 168 -6.38 10.49 -9.19
C TRP A 168 -7.14 11.80 -9.43
N PRO A 169 -8.38 11.72 -9.95
CA PRO A 169 -9.23 12.89 -10.13
C PRO A 169 -9.74 13.40 -8.78
N THR A 170 -9.96 14.71 -8.69
CA THR A 170 -10.58 15.38 -7.55
C THR A 170 -11.73 16.26 -8.01
N ASN A 171 -12.79 16.37 -7.20
CA ASN A 171 -13.95 17.22 -7.50
C ASN A 171 -13.68 18.73 -7.33
N GLY A 172 -12.43 19.11 -7.00
CA GLY A 172 -12.01 20.48 -6.72
C GLY A 172 -11.03 21.05 -7.75
N SER A 173 -10.39 22.17 -7.40
CA SER A 173 -9.25 22.71 -8.13
C SER A 173 -7.97 22.51 -7.32
N PRO A 174 -6.93 21.84 -7.86
CA PRO A 174 -6.84 21.33 -9.23
C PRO A 174 -7.76 20.09 -9.44
N PRO A 175 -8.19 19.82 -10.70
CA PRO A 175 -9.10 18.71 -11.00
C PRO A 175 -8.44 17.32 -10.89
N TRP A 176 -7.13 17.30 -10.68
CA TRP A 176 -6.34 16.09 -10.61
C TRP A 176 -5.20 16.29 -9.63
N LEU A 177 -4.99 15.34 -8.73
CA LEU A 177 -3.86 15.32 -7.82
C LEU A 177 -2.88 14.22 -8.24
N SER A 178 -1.58 14.47 -8.06
CA SER A 178 -0.58 13.42 -8.21
C SER A 178 0.59 13.60 -7.27
N TYR A 179 1.13 12.47 -6.81
CA TYR A 179 2.25 12.42 -5.88
C TYR A 179 3.22 11.32 -6.30
N GLU A 180 4.50 11.64 -6.23
CA GLU A 180 5.60 10.68 -6.26
C GLU A 180 6.06 10.46 -4.81
N ILE A 181 5.94 9.23 -4.32
CA ILE A 181 6.31 8.85 -2.96
C ILE A 181 7.43 7.82 -3.01
N SER A 182 8.62 8.21 -2.59
CA SER A 182 9.74 7.28 -2.45
C SER A 182 9.62 6.53 -1.14
N CYS A 183 9.71 5.21 -1.19
CA CYS A 183 9.59 4.34 -0.04
C CYS A 183 10.76 3.37 0.07
N ILE A 184 10.96 2.85 1.27
CA ILE A 184 11.75 1.65 1.53
C ILE A 184 10.77 0.50 1.77
N ALA A 185 10.82 -0.51 0.91
CA ALA A 185 10.03 -1.72 1.02
C ALA A 185 10.71 -2.70 1.99
N GLU A 186 9.96 -3.13 3.00
CA GLU A 186 10.27 -4.26 3.86
C GLU A 186 9.38 -5.44 3.42
N ILE A 187 10.02 -6.58 3.16
CA ILE A 187 9.32 -7.84 2.88
C ILE A 187 8.93 -8.44 4.23
N VAL A 188 7.64 -8.66 4.41
CA VAL A 188 7.06 -9.26 5.60
C VAL A 188 6.62 -10.68 5.26
N GLU A 189 7.21 -11.62 5.97
CA GLU A 189 6.97 -13.06 5.79
C GLU A 189 5.57 -13.48 6.24
N GLN A 190 5.20 -14.69 5.80
CA GLN A 190 3.95 -15.37 6.18
C GLN A 190 3.84 -15.53 7.70
N GLU A 191 2.63 -15.80 8.19
CA GLU A 191 2.28 -15.96 9.62
C GLU A 191 2.45 -14.74 10.54
N THR A 192 3.14 -13.69 10.11
CA THR A 192 3.21 -12.46 10.91
C THR A 192 1.83 -11.77 10.98
N PRO A 193 1.48 -11.06 12.09
CA PRO A 193 0.21 -10.34 12.19
C PRO A 193 -0.03 -9.36 11.04
N PHE A 194 1.02 -8.69 10.57
CA PHE A 194 0.92 -7.78 9.43
C PHE A 194 0.63 -8.49 8.11
N TYR A 195 1.27 -9.64 7.85
CA TYR A 195 0.95 -10.45 6.68
C TYR A 195 -0.50 -10.93 6.71
N ARG A 196 -0.93 -11.48 7.85
CA ARG A 196 -2.32 -11.92 8.10
C ARG A 196 -3.31 -10.79 7.86
N PHE A 197 -3.01 -9.59 8.38
CA PHE A 197 -3.81 -8.38 8.13
C PHE A 197 -3.90 -8.05 6.64
N MET A 198 -2.78 -8.03 5.92
CA MET A 198 -2.78 -7.72 4.48
C MET A 198 -3.52 -8.76 3.65
N ARG A 199 -3.44 -10.04 4.03
CA ARG A 199 -4.19 -11.14 3.43
C ARG A 199 -5.70 -10.95 3.64
N MET A 200 -6.12 -10.69 4.88
CA MET A 200 -7.49 -10.39 5.25
C MET A 200 -8.04 -9.19 4.46
N MET A 201 -7.27 -8.09 4.37
CA MET A 201 -7.63 -6.89 3.61
C MET A 201 -7.88 -7.14 2.11
N ARG A 202 -7.21 -8.13 1.51
CA ARG A 202 -7.51 -8.57 0.13
C ARG A 202 -8.79 -9.40 0.10
N GLN A 203 -8.94 -10.32 1.06
CA GLN A 203 -10.05 -11.27 1.12
C GLN A 203 -11.41 -10.61 1.43
N ILE A 204 -11.46 -9.48 2.13
CA ILE A 204 -12.71 -8.75 2.42
C ILE A 204 -13.57 -8.59 1.16
N PHE A 205 -12.96 -8.28 0.00
CA PHE A 205 -13.68 -8.06 -1.26
C PHE A 205 -13.41 -9.14 -2.31
N SER A 206 -12.96 -10.32 -1.87
CA SER A 206 -12.78 -11.50 -2.72
C SER A 206 -14.02 -12.40 -2.65
N ARG A 207 -14.54 -12.81 -3.81
CA ARG A 207 -15.61 -13.83 -3.92
C ARG A 207 -15.11 -15.22 -3.55
N GLU A 208 -13.83 -15.46 -3.77
CA GLU A 208 -13.22 -16.75 -3.52
C GLU A 208 -12.65 -16.72 -2.11
N PHE A 209 -13.18 -17.59 -1.25
CA PHE A 209 -12.77 -17.77 0.15
C PHE A 209 -11.27 -18.07 0.25
N LEU A 210 -10.78 -18.81 -0.73
CA LEU A 210 -9.40 -19.19 -0.90
C LEU A 210 -9.27 -19.41 -2.41
N GLU A 211 -8.28 -18.80 -3.05
CA GLU A 211 -7.68 -19.45 -4.20
C GLU A 211 -7.09 -20.77 -3.64
N LEU A 212 -7.92 -21.83 -3.56
CA LEU A 212 -7.61 -23.19 -3.05
C LEU A 212 -6.59 -23.92 -3.96
N ARG A 213 -5.72 -23.17 -4.62
CA ARG A 213 -4.57 -23.67 -5.34
C ARG A 213 -3.35 -23.22 -4.55
N ASP A 214 -2.84 -24.07 -3.65
CA ASP A 214 -1.45 -24.21 -3.17
C ASP A 214 -0.47 -23.01 -3.13
N GLU A 215 -0.91 -21.77 -3.25
CA GLU A 215 -0.08 -20.57 -3.41
C GLU A 215 -0.65 -19.48 -2.51
N GLU A 216 -0.38 -19.62 -1.20
CA GLU A 216 -0.42 -18.47 -0.31
C GLU A 216 0.45 -17.35 -0.88
N TYR A 217 0.02 -16.10 -0.71
CA TYR A 217 0.80 -14.94 -1.16
C TYR A 217 2.22 -15.05 -0.63
N PRO A 218 3.25 -14.88 -1.48
CA PRO A 218 4.63 -15.05 -1.06
C PRO A 218 5.02 -14.13 0.10
N CYS A 219 4.48 -12.91 0.16
CA CYS A 219 4.73 -11.98 1.25
C CYS A 219 3.73 -10.81 1.27
N ALA A 220 3.84 -9.99 2.30
CA ALA A 220 3.30 -8.63 2.30
C ALA A 220 4.47 -7.62 2.25
N TYR A 221 4.23 -6.42 1.75
CA TYR A 221 5.20 -5.32 1.85
C TYR A 221 4.72 -4.28 2.86
N ARG A 222 5.62 -3.84 3.74
CA ARG A 222 5.53 -2.53 4.40
C ARG A 222 6.33 -1.54 3.57
N LEU A 223 5.68 -0.50 3.06
CA LEU A 223 6.35 0.56 2.31
C LEU A 223 6.51 1.78 3.20
N TRP A 224 7.68 1.90 3.81
CA TRP A 224 8.03 3.01 4.69
C TRP A 224 8.29 4.27 3.90
N ILE A 225 7.53 5.32 4.17
CA ILE A 225 7.55 6.56 3.38
C ILE A 225 8.81 7.34 3.71
N SER A 226 9.60 7.65 2.68
CA SER A 226 10.86 8.36 2.84
C SER A 226 10.88 9.75 2.22
N ASP A 227 10.41 9.92 0.98
CA ASP A 227 10.32 11.24 0.35
C ASP A 227 8.96 11.39 -0.32
N VAL A 228 8.44 12.61 -0.35
CA VAL A 228 7.15 12.91 -0.98
C VAL A 228 7.28 14.14 -1.84
N ARG A 229 6.88 14.02 -3.10
CA ARG A 229 6.86 15.11 -4.07
C ARG A 229 5.47 15.24 -4.68
N GLU A 230 4.92 16.43 -4.60
CA GLU A 230 3.70 16.77 -5.32
C GLU A 230 4.02 16.96 -6.81
N LYS A 231 3.29 16.23 -7.66
CA LYS A 231 3.43 16.25 -9.12
C LYS A 231 2.18 16.79 -9.82
N THR A 232 1.20 17.22 -9.04
CA THR A 232 -0.06 17.80 -9.48
C THR A 232 0.13 18.83 -10.59
N LEU A 233 -0.57 18.63 -11.71
CA LEU A 233 -0.64 19.60 -12.81
C LEU A 233 -1.50 20.79 -12.36
N GLY A 234 -0.85 21.78 -11.74
CA GLY A 234 -1.44 23.06 -11.40
C GLY A 234 -0.59 24.21 -11.94
N SER A 235 -1.13 25.42 -11.98
CA SER A 235 -0.33 26.61 -12.27
C SER A 235 0.73 26.76 -11.17
N GLN A 236 1.95 26.29 -11.41
CA GLN A 236 3.08 26.74 -10.62
C GLN A 236 3.14 28.26 -10.83
N ARG A 237 2.99 29.04 -9.75
CA ARG A 237 3.22 30.49 -9.80
C ARG A 237 4.63 30.70 -10.37
N GLY A 238 4.73 31.07 -11.64
CA GLY A 238 6.01 31.22 -12.33
C GLY A 238 6.06 30.77 -13.79
N PHE A 239 5.11 29.97 -14.29
CA PHE A 239 5.06 29.67 -15.73
C PHE A 239 4.23 30.75 -16.46
N VAL A 240 4.88 31.83 -16.86
CA VAL A 240 4.37 32.74 -17.90
C VAL A 240 4.83 32.14 -19.23
N PRO A 241 3.93 31.64 -20.10
CA PRO A 241 4.29 31.37 -21.47
C PRO A 241 4.83 32.67 -22.05
N ARG A 242 6.08 32.67 -22.52
CA ARG A 242 6.53 33.79 -23.35
C ARG A 242 5.76 33.67 -24.64
N ASP A 243 4.76 34.53 -24.81
CA ASP A 243 4.16 34.79 -26.12
C ASP A 243 5.31 35.09 -27.09
N GLN A 244 5.38 34.29 -28.16
CA GLN A 244 6.20 34.58 -29.34
C GLN A 244 5.42 35.53 -30.24
#